data_AF-A0A5Q4T1W7-F1
#
_entry.id   AF-A0A5Q4T1W7-F1
#
_cell.length_a   1.000
_cell.length_b   1.000
_cell.length_c   1.000
_cell.angle_alpha   90.00
_cell.angle_beta   90.00
_cell.angle_gamma   90.00
#
_symmetry.space_group_name_H-M   'P 1'
#
loop_
_entity.id
_entity.type
_entity.pdbx_description
1 polymer ?
#
loop_
_entity_poly.entity_id
_entity_poly.type
_entity_poly.pdbx_seq_one_letter_code
_entity_poly.pdbx_strand_id
1 'polypeptide(L)'
;MDKIREAAGLPPSPKPGARADYLAALNAIDVRIIKPNKEDQAVSRGLNQCGSIKRHPDDEAKLAELALDRFTVSTRLPEIATPDTGRRINTAVHEHLCPDF
;
A
#
# COMPACT_ATOMS: atom_id res chain seq x y z
N MET A 1 9.73 -17.76 -17.06
CA MET A 1 9.15 -16.43 -16.77
C MET A 1 9.83 -15.83 -15.54
N ASP A 2 11.16 -15.87 -15.52
CA ASP A 2 12.00 -15.43 -14.39
C ASP A 2 13.39 -15.19 -15.00
N LYS A 3 13.68 -13.98 -15.49
CA LYS A 3 15.01 -13.71 -16.09
C LYS A 3 15.41 -12.26 -16.31
N ILE A 4 14.60 -11.27 -15.93
CA ILE A 4 14.92 -9.84 -16.22
C ILE A 4 15.39 -9.08 -14.96
N ARG A 5 15.27 -9.63 -13.74
CA ARG A 5 15.48 -8.88 -12.49
C ARG A 5 16.84 -9.06 -11.80
N GLU A 6 17.65 -10.02 -12.23
CA GLU A 6 18.95 -10.32 -11.61
C GLU A 6 20.07 -9.31 -11.97
N ALA A 7 19.90 -8.50 -13.01
CA ALA A 7 20.96 -7.59 -13.49
C ALA A 7 21.11 -6.28 -12.67
N ALA A 8 20.26 -6.03 -11.67
CA ALA A 8 20.15 -4.71 -11.03
C ALA A 8 20.61 -4.63 -9.56
N GLY A 9 21.12 -5.72 -8.97
CA GLY A 9 21.60 -5.71 -7.56
C GLY A 9 20.51 -5.35 -6.52
N LEU A 10 19.24 -5.49 -6.89
CA LEU A 10 18.09 -5.26 -6.02
C LEU A 10 17.88 -6.49 -5.13
N PRO A 11 17.44 -6.30 -3.87
CA PRO A 11 17.13 -7.40 -2.97
C PRO A 11 16.16 -8.39 -3.65
N PRO A 12 16.18 -9.69 -3.25
CA PRO A 12 15.32 -10.69 -3.85
C PRO A 12 13.89 -10.17 -3.84
N SER A 13 13.21 -10.31 -4.99
CA SER A 13 11.87 -9.79 -5.20
C SER A 13 10.99 -10.03 -3.96
N PRO A 14 10.17 -9.06 -3.51
CA PRO A 14 9.10 -9.40 -2.58
C PRO A 14 8.35 -10.59 -3.19
N LYS A 15 8.11 -11.63 -2.39
CA LYS A 15 7.68 -12.99 -2.82
C LYS A 15 6.79 -12.93 -4.08
N PRO A 16 6.95 -13.83 -5.07
CA PRO A 16 6.03 -13.88 -6.22
C PRO A 16 4.60 -14.08 -5.70
N GLY A 17 3.86 -12.99 -5.53
CA GLY A 17 2.63 -12.95 -4.72
C GLY A 17 2.39 -11.62 -4.01
N ALA A 18 3.42 -10.96 -3.46
CA ALA A 18 3.28 -9.79 -2.58
C ALA A 18 2.46 -8.63 -3.16
N ARG A 19 2.59 -8.39 -4.49
CA ARG A 19 1.73 -7.42 -5.18
C ARG A 19 0.26 -7.87 -5.21
N ALA A 20 0.02 -9.13 -5.54
CA ALA A 20 -1.32 -9.69 -5.60
C ALA A 20 -1.95 -9.77 -4.20
N ASP A 21 -1.19 -10.19 -3.19
CA ASP A 21 -1.61 -10.19 -1.79
C ASP A 21 -1.94 -8.78 -1.30
N TYR A 22 -1.09 -7.80 -1.62
CA TYR A 22 -1.36 -6.38 -1.32
C TYR A 22 -2.66 -5.89 -1.98
N LEU A 23 -2.87 -6.20 -3.26
CA LEU A 23 -4.09 -5.80 -3.96
C LEU A 23 -5.33 -6.54 -3.40
N ALA A 24 -5.18 -7.80 -3.00
CA ALA A 24 -6.23 -8.56 -2.34
C ALA A 24 -6.55 -7.97 -0.96
N ALA A 25 -5.55 -7.57 -0.19
CA ALA A 25 -5.71 -6.92 1.10
C ALA A 25 -6.44 -5.58 0.96
N LEU A 26 -6.08 -4.74 -0.01
CA LEU A 26 -6.81 -3.51 -0.30
C LEU A 26 -8.26 -3.78 -0.71
N ASN A 27 -8.51 -4.80 -1.55
CA ASN A 27 -9.87 -5.20 -1.93
C ASN A 27 -10.69 -5.74 -0.74
N ALA A 28 -10.04 -6.43 0.20
CA ALA A 28 -10.67 -6.93 1.43
C ALA A 28 -11.03 -5.80 2.40
N ILE A 29 -10.33 -4.66 2.34
CA ILE A 29 -10.74 -3.44 3.05
C ILE A 29 -11.96 -2.85 2.36
N ASP A 30 -11.82 -2.45 1.10
CA ASP A 30 -12.92 -2.01 0.24
C ASP A 30 -12.44 -2.03 -1.23
N VAL A 31 -13.19 -2.73 -2.09
CA VAL A 31 -12.88 -2.87 -3.52
C VAL A 31 -12.79 -1.54 -4.28
N ARG A 32 -13.39 -0.45 -3.75
CA ARG A 32 -13.38 0.89 -4.36
C ARG A 32 -12.07 1.64 -4.09
N ILE A 33 -11.25 1.19 -3.14
CA ILE A 33 -9.92 1.78 -2.86
C ILE A 33 -9.05 1.65 -4.11
N ILE A 34 -9.03 0.47 -4.72
CA ILE A 34 -8.37 0.21 -5.99
C ILE A 34 -9.28 0.68 -7.12
N LYS A 35 -8.77 1.60 -7.95
CA LYS A 35 -9.49 1.96 -9.19
C LYS A 35 -9.43 0.80 -10.18
N PRO A 36 -10.50 0.53 -10.96
CA PRO A 36 -10.48 -0.50 -11.98
C PRO A 36 -9.35 -0.23 -12.99
N ASN A 37 -8.56 -1.26 -13.33
CA ASN A 37 -7.38 -1.18 -14.19
C ASN A 37 -6.27 -0.23 -13.69
N LYS A 38 -6.21 0.06 -12.38
CA LYS A 38 -5.20 0.93 -11.76
C LYS A 38 -4.45 0.24 -10.63
N GLU A 39 -4.32 -1.08 -10.70
CA GLU A 39 -3.58 -1.88 -9.73
C GLU A 39 -2.12 -1.42 -9.60
N ASP A 40 -1.47 -1.11 -10.73
CA ASP A 40 -0.10 -0.58 -10.74
C ASP A 40 0.01 0.77 -10.00
N GLN A 41 -0.99 1.64 -10.19
CA GLN A 41 -1.07 2.90 -9.46
C GLN A 41 -1.29 2.68 -7.96
N ALA A 42 -2.10 1.69 -7.56
CA ALA A 42 -2.29 1.36 -6.15
C ALA A 42 -0.99 0.86 -5.50
N VAL A 43 -0.19 0.08 -6.22
CA VAL A 43 1.13 -0.39 -5.77
C VAL A 43 2.10 0.78 -5.67
N SER A 44 2.16 1.64 -6.69
CA SER A 44 3.00 2.86 -6.67
C SER A 44 2.64 3.78 -5.48
N ARG A 45 1.34 3.93 -5.17
CA ARG A 45 0.87 4.66 -3.98
C ARG A 45 1.35 4.00 -2.69
N GLY A 46 1.24 2.68 -2.57
CA GLY A 46 1.71 1.91 -1.41
C GLY A 46 3.22 1.99 -1.22
N LEU A 47 4.02 1.86 -2.27
CA LEU A 47 5.48 1.99 -2.21
C LEU A 47 5.92 3.37 -1.71
N ASN A 48 5.20 4.42 -2.08
CA ASN A 48 5.50 5.74 -1.54
C ASN A 48 5.00 5.92 -0.10
N GLN A 49 3.92 5.24 0.28
CA GLN A 49 3.47 5.19 1.68
C GLN A 49 4.51 4.52 2.59
N CYS A 50 5.26 3.52 2.11
CA CYS A 50 6.41 2.97 2.83
C CYS A 50 7.44 4.04 3.23
N GLY A 51 7.68 5.03 2.37
CA GLY A 51 8.56 6.16 2.68
C GLY A 51 8.01 7.07 3.78
N SER A 52 6.68 7.14 3.95
CA SER A 52 6.05 7.81 5.09
C SER A 52 6.14 6.98 6.35
N ILE A 53 5.87 5.67 6.28
CA ILE A 53 6.00 4.72 7.40
C ILE A 53 7.41 4.81 8.00
N LYS A 54 8.45 4.69 7.16
CA LYS A 54 9.84 4.82 7.59
C LYS A 54 10.18 6.16 8.26
N ARG A 55 9.54 7.26 7.85
CA ARG A 55 9.79 8.60 8.41
C ARG A 55 9.03 8.88 9.69
N HIS A 56 7.92 8.18 9.89
CA HIS A 56 7.00 8.40 11.01
C HIS A 56 6.55 7.05 11.61
N PRO A 57 7.48 6.19 12.07
CA PRO A 57 7.15 4.84 12.54
C PRO A 57 6.23 4.85 13.77
N ASP A 58 6.37 5.84 14.65
CA ASP A 58 5.56 6.00 15.87
C ASP A 58 4.26 6.79 15.68
N ASP A 59 3.99 7.31 14.47
CA ASP A 59 2.90 8.26 14.22
C ASP A 59 1.78 7.63 13.36
N GLU A 60 1.21 6.53 13.85
CA GLU A 60 0.20 5.73 13.14
C GLU A 60 -1.02 6.55 12.70
N ALA A 61 -1.44 7.52 13.52
CA ALA A 61 -2.57 8.41 13.21
C ALA A 61 -2.27 9.25 11.96
N LYS A 62 -1.11 9.90 11.93
CA LYS A 62 -0.65 10.68 10.78
C LYS A 62 -0.46 9.80 9.55
N LEU A 63 0.10 8.60 9.71
CA LEU A 63 0.23 7.64 8.61
C LEU A 63 -1.14 7.26 8.06
N ALA A 64 -2.14 7.03 8.91
CA ALA A 64 -3.50 6.69 8.49
C ALA A 64 -4.12 7.81 7.68
N GLU A 65 -4.02 9.06 8.12
CA GLU A 65 -4.50 10.22 7.37
C GLU A 65 -3.78 10.36 6.01
N LEU A 66 -2.46 10.20 6.00
CA LEU A 66 -1.67 10.22 4.76
C LEU A 66 -2.09 9.11 3.80
N ALA A 67 -2.38 7.91 4.30
CA ALA A 67 -2.87 6.82 3.47
C ALA A 67 -4.25 7.17 2.88
N LEU A 68 -5.18 7.68 3.67
CA LEU A 68 -6.50 8.06 3.18
C LEU A 68 -6.41 9.12 2.06
N ASP A 69 -5.57 10.14 2.24
CA ASP A 69 -5.35 11.18 1.22
C ASP A 69 -4.66 10.60 -0.03
N ARG A 70 -3.59 9.82 0.18
CA ARG A 70 -2.80 9.22 -0.89
C ARG A 70 -3.58 8.25 -1.74
N PHE A 71 -4.49 7.48 -1.15
CA PHE A 71 -5.42 6.60 -1.88
C PHE A 71 -6.67 7.36 -2.34
N THR A 72 -6.75 8.67 -2.10
CA THR A 72 -7.88 9.55 -2.43
C THR A 72 -9.19 9.00 -1.86
N VAL A 73 -9.13 8.31 -0.73
CA VAL A 73 -10.26 7.75 0.01
C VAL A 73 -11.03 8.90 0.66
N SER A 74 -10.33 9.88 1.26
CA SER A 74 -10.95 11.06 1.88
C SER A 74 -11.85 11.85 0.93
N THR A 75 -11.51 11.87 -0.37
CA THR A 75 -12.26 12.63 -1.38
C THR A 75 -13.22 11.76 -2.20
N ARG A 76 -12.85 10.51 -2.53
CA ARG A 76 -13.71 9.63 -3.34
C ARG A 76 -14.69 8.81 -2.53
N LEU A 77 -14.33 8.45 -1.31
CA LEU A 77 -15.05 7.50 -0.46
C LEU A 77 -15.11 8.02 0.98
N PRO A 78 -15.72 9.21 1.20
CA PRO A 78 -15.76 9.83 2.53
C PRO A 78 -16.46 8.94 3.58
N GLU A 79 -17.34 8.03 3.15
CA GLU A 79 -18.03 7.05 4.00
C GLU A 79 -17.08 6.04 4.68
N ILE A 80 -15.97 5.68 4.03
CA ILE A 80 -14.94 4.78 4.57
C ILE A 80 -13.67 5.54 4.94
N ALA A 81 -13.65 6.87 4.82
CA ALA A 81 -12.49 7.71 5.13
C ALA A 81 -12.30 7.89 6.64
N THR A 82 -12.27 6.77 7.35
CA THR A 82 -12.08 6.71 8.79
C THR A 82 -10.61 6.40 9.09
N PRO A 83 -10.09 6.82 10.25
CA PRO A 83 -8.74 6.48 10.67
C PRO A 83 -8.48 4.96 10.70
N ASP A 84 -9.53 4.16 10.89
CA ASP A 84 -9.43 2.70 10.84
C ASP A 84 -9.09 2.18 9.44
N THR A 85 -9.77 2.67 8.41
CA THR A 85 -9.44 2.35 7.02
C THR A 85 -8.01 2.76 6.68
N GLY A 86 -7.60 3.96 7.11
CA GLY A 86 -6.23 4.45 6.89
C GLY A 86 -5.18 3.54 7.54
N ARG A 87 -5.42 3.10 8.78
CA ARG A 87 -4.56 2.13 9.48
C ARG A 87 -4.49 0.80 8.71
N ARG A 88 -5.63 0.24 8.32
CA ARG A 88 -5.68 -1.02 7.55
C ARG A 88 -4.90 -0.94 6.23
N ILE A 89 -5.00 0.19 5.52
CA ILE A 89 -4.20 0.43 4.30
C ILE A 89 -2.70 0.42 4.63
N ASN A 90 -2.27 1.11 5.69
CA ASN A 90 -0.87 1.11 6.10
C ASN A 90 -0.39 -0.28 6.53
N THR A 91 -1.22 -1.03 7.26
CA THR A 91 -0.89 -2.42 7.62
C THR A 91 -0.67 -3.26 6.37
N ALA A 92 -1.57 -3.19 5.37
CA ALA A 92 -1.41 -3.92 4.11
C ALA A 92 -0.17 -3.48 3.33
N VAL A 93 0.12 -2.17 3.29
CA VAL A 93 1.35 -1.65 2.69
C VAL A 93 2.58 -2.18 3.41
N HIS A 94 2.59 -2.10 4.73
CA HIS A 94 3.72 -2.49 5.55
C HIS A 94 3.99 -3.99 5.43
N GLU A 95 2.97 -4.82 5.63
CA GLU A 95 3.07 -6.28 5.61
C GLU A 95 3.50 -6.84 4.25
N HIS A 96 3.00 -6.29 3.14
CA HIS A 96 3.22 -6.85 1.81
C HIS A 96 4.31 -6.14 1.00
N LEU A 97 4.42 -4.81 1.09
CA LEU A 97 5.33 -4.03 0.25
C LEU A 97 6.63 -3.66 0.95
N CYS A 98 6.61 -3.49 2.27
CA CYS A 98 7.79 -3.02 3.00
C CYS A 98 7.89 -3.50 4.44
N PRO A 99 7.90 -4.82 4.70
CA PRO A 99 7.82 -5.40 6.06
C PRO A 99 9.08 -5.20 6.92
N ASP A 100 10.09 -4.50 6.40
CA ASP A 100 11.40 -4.29 7.04
C ASP A 100 11.50 -2.91 7.73
N PHE A 101 10.48 -2.06 7.63
CA PHE A 101 10.51 -0.66 8.09
C PHE A 101 9.63 -0.35 9.30
#